data_AF-A0A222XDB1-F1
#
_entry.id   AF-A0A222XDB1-F1
#
_cell.length_a   1.000
_cell.length_b   1.000
_cell.length_c   1.000
_cell.angle_alpha   90.00
_cell.angle_beta   90.00
_cell.angle_gamma   90.00
#
_symmetry.space_group_name_H-M   'P 1'
#
loop_
_entity.id
_entity.type
_entity.pdbx_description
1 polymer ?
#
loop_
_entity_poly.entity_id
_entity_poly.type
_entity_poly.pdbx_seq_one_letter_code
_entity_poly.pdbx_strand_id
1 'polypeptide(L)'
;MSESAGARRRPTVAVVILVAAVVGVAGLVAGSALTSAGERVSRPAEGSAEAGFARDMQAHHAQAVEMSTMVRDGTEDPEVRSLALDILLTQQQQAGQMYGWLEQWDLPQASLAAPMQWMSEPGSGMGSMGDGADATGGPGSDEVMPGIASDEDLGRLAEAGGLDAEVLYLRLMVAHHEGGVAMAQAALDLVGDQDVRRLAQAIVSSQTAELAVLNDMLDAREAGSAGR
;
A
#
# COMPACT_ATOMS: atom_id res chain seq x y z
N MET A 1 -11.97 25.68 -86.82
CA MET A 1 -11.48 24.58 -85.97
C MET A 1 -10.80 25.18 -84.75
N SER A 2 -11.20 24.69 -83.58
CA SER A 2 -10.63 24.80 -82.23
C SER A 2 -10.46 26.13 -81.50
N GLU A 3 -11.26 26.22 -80.42
CA GLU A 3 -11.04 26.94 -79.16
C GLU A 3 -9.61 26.77 -78.59
N SER A 4 -9.16 27.75 -77.81
CA SER A 4 -8.80 27.47 -76.42
C SER A 4 -8.90 28.74 -75.56
N ALA A 5 -9.81 28.67 -74.58
CA ALA A 5 -9.88 29.58 -73.46
C ALA A 5 -8.81 29.19 -72.41
N GLY A 6 -8.38 30.14 -71.57
CA GLY A 6 -7.49 29.82 -70.46
C GLY A 6 -7.24 31.00 -69.54
N ALA A 7 -8.18 31.23 -68.63
CA ALA A 7 -8.24 32.35 -67.70
C ALA A 7 -6.98 32.51 -66.83
N ARG A 8 -6.40 33.73 -66.82
CA ARG A 8 -5.45 34.16 -65.79
C ARG A 8 -6.22 34.82 -64.65
N ARG A 9 -6.12 34.23 -63.46
CA ARG A 9 -6.17 34.80 -62.08
C ARG A 9 -6.19 33.54 -61.16
N ARG A 10 -5.49 33.44 -60.04
CA ARG A 10 -5.80 34.12 -58.76
C ARG A 10 -4.70 33.80 -57.69
N PRO A 11 -3.63 34.60 -57.56
CA PRO A 11 -2.67 34.44 -56.46
C PRO A 11 -3.31 34.68 -55.08
N THR A 12 -4.38 35.46 -55.01
CA THR A 12 -5.14 35.75 -53.78
C THR A 12 -5.87 34.54 -53.19
N VAL A 13 -6.34 33.59 -54.00
CA VAL A 13 -7.00 32.37 -53.49
C VAL A 13 -5.98 31.44 -52.82
N ALA A 14 -4.78 31.33 -53.40
CA ALA A 14 -3.70 30.54 -52.80
C ALA A 14 -3.24 31.11 -51.46
N VAL A 15 -3.13 32.44 -51.33
CA VAL A 15 -2.76 33.12 -50.08
C VAL A 15 -3.83 32.94 -49.00
N VAL A 16 -5.13 33.04 -49.35
CA VAL A 16 -6.22 32.84 -48.38
C VAL A 16 -6.29 31.39 -47.89
N ILE A 17 -6.06 30.40 -48.76
CA ILE A 17 -6.00 28.98 -48.37
C ILE A 17 -4.82 28.73 -47.43
N LEU A 18 -3.66 29.35 -47.68
CA LEU A 18 -2.47 29.16 -46.86
C LEU A 18 -2.61 29.81 -45.47
N VAL A 19 -3.23 31.00 -45.38
CA VAL A 19 -3.56 31.65 -44.10
C VAL A 19 -4.60 30.84 -43.33
N ALA A 20 -5.65 30.33 -44.00
CA ALA A 20 -6.66 29.48 -43.37
C ALA A 20 -6.08 28.14 -42.86
N ALA A 21 -5.12 27.56 -43.58
CA ALA A 21 -4.42 26.35 -43.14
C ALA A 21 -3.51 26.62 -41.92
N VAL A 22 -2.80 27.74 -41.89
CA VAL A 22 -1.95 28.12 -40.74
C VAL A 22 -2.80 28.42 -39.50
N VAL A 23 -3.92 29.13 -39.65
CA VAL A 23 -4.86 29.40 -38.54
C VAL A 23 -5.54 28.10 -38.07
N GLY A 24 -5.88 27.19 -38.98
CA GLY A 24 -6.42 25.87 -38.65
C GLY A 24 -5.43 25.02 -37.86
N VAL A 25 -4.17 24.94 -38.28
CA VAL A 25 -3.11 24.21 -37.57
C VAL A 25 -2.79 24.86 -36.22
N ALA A 26 -2.70 26.19 -36.15
CA ALA A 26 -2.50 26.91 -34.89
C ALA A 26 -3.67 26.70 -33.91
N GLY A 27 -4.90 26.70 -34.40
CA GLY A 27 -6.10 26.40 -33.61
C GLY A 27 -6.13 24.95 -33.11
N LEU A 28 -5.63 24.00 -33.91
CA LEU A 28 -5.55 22.59 -33.54
C LEU A 28 -4.45 22.31 -32.50
N VAL A 29 -3.31 23.00 -32.63
CA VAL A 29 -2.20 22.95 -31.65
C VAL A 29 -2.54 23.68 -30.35
N ALA A 30 -3.21 24.84 -30.43
CA ALA A 30 -3.70 25.54 -29.25
C ALA A 30 -4.84 24.77 -28.57
N GLY A 31 -5.75 24.19 -29.36
CA GLY A 31 -6.83 23.32 -28.85
C GLY A 31 -6.28 22.09 -28.15
N SER A 32 -5.28 21.41 -28.73
CA SER A 32 -4.65 20.25 -28.10
C SER A 32 -3.84 20.62 -26.85
N ALA A 33 -3.20 21.79 -26.82
CA ALA A 33 -2.53 22.33 -25.63
C ALA A 33 -3.53 22.71 -24.52
N LEU A 34 -4.71 23.24 -24.87
CA LEU A 34 -5.77 23.53 -23.91
C LEU A 34 -6.45 22.26 -23.38
N THR A 35 -6.59 21.20 -24.18
CA THR A 35 -7.15 19.91 -23.72
C THR A 35 -6.15 19.07 -22.92
N SER A 36 -4.85 19.23 -23.14
CA SER A 36 -3.78 18.58 -22.35
C SER A 36 -3.43 19.34 -21.07
N ALA A 37 -3.98 20.56 -20.89
CA ALA A 37 -4.06 21.22 -19.60
C ALA A 37 -5.18 20.65 -18.71
N GLY A 38 -6.00 19.71 -19.22
CA GLY A 38 -6.97 18.93 -18.47
C GLY A 38 -6.28 17.88 -17.59
N GLU A 39 -6.37 18.07 -16.28
CA GLU A 39 -6.01 17.15 -15.19
C GLU A 39 -4.62 16.52 -15.31
N ARG A 40 -3.58 17.32 -14.99
CA ARG A 40 -2.41 16.72 -14.34
C ARG A 40 -2.88 16.14 -13.01
N VAL A 41 -3.16 14.84 -12.97
CA VAL A 41 -3.21 14.09 -11.70
C VAL A 41 -1.87 14.39 -11.03
N SER A 42 -1.94 15.21 -9.97
CA SER A 42 -0.74 15.64 -9.26
C SER A 42 -0.24 14.41 -8.51
N ARG A 43 0.94 13.92 -8.88
CA ARG A 43 1.56 12.78 -8.22
C ARG A 43 1.76 13.11 -6.73
N PRO A 44 1.60 12.15 -5.82
CA PRO A 44 1.93 12.37 -4.42
C PRO A 44 3.38 12.84 -4.26
N ALA A 45 3.60 13.74 -3.30
CA ALA A 45 4.94 14.21 -2.95
C ALA A 45 5.69 13.14 -2.13
N GLU A 46 7.01 13.23 -2.06
CA GLU A 46 7.86 12.27 -1.34
C GLU A 46 7.47 12.09 0.14
N GLY A 47 7.08 13.18 0.81
CA GLY A 47 6.61 13.22 2.20
C GLY A 47 5.10 13.15 2.36
N SER A 48 4.36 12.73 1.33
CA SER A 48 2.90 12.55 1.41
C SER A 48 2.50 11.33 2.25
N ALA A 49 1.24 11.32 2.72
CA ALA A 49 0.68 10.17 3.40
C ALA A 49 0.61 8.94 2.48
N GLU A 50 0.34 9.13 1.19
CA GLU A 50 0.35 8.05 0.20
C GLU A 50 1.72 7.37 0.13
N ALA A 51 2.80 8.16 0.02
CA ALA A 51 4.15 7.63 -0.07
C ALA A 51 4.63 7.02 1.25
N GLY A 52 4.28 7.63 2.39
CA GLY A 52 4.60 7.09 3.72
C GLY A 52 3.90 5.76 3.98
N PHE A 53 2.59 5.69 3.78
CA PHE A 53 1.80 4.47 3.92
C PHE A 53 2.32 3.36 3.02
N ALA A 54 2.58 3.66 1.74
CA ALA A 54 3.09 2.67 0.80
C ALA A 54 4.43 2.07 1.25
N ARG A 55 5.36 2.87 1.78
CA ARG A 55 6.67 2.36 2.25
C ARG A 55 6.54 1.56 3.54
N ASP A 56 5.83 2.10 4.52
CA ASP A 56 5.76 1.49 5.84
C ASP A 56 4.93 0.20 5.81
N MET A 57 3.80 0.20 5.10
CA MET A 57 2.98 -1.01 4.94
C MET A 57 3.66 -2.06 4.06
N GLN A 58 4.54 -1.69 3.11
CA GLN A 58 5.38 -2.68 2.42
C GLN A 58 6.33 -3.40 3.38
N ALA A 59 7.00 -2.65 4.26
CA ALA A 59 7.92 -3.21 5.24
C ALA A 59 7.18 -4.09 6.27
N HIS A 60 6.01 -3.64 6.72
CA HIS A 60 5.10 -4.41 7.58
C HIS A 60 4.70 -5.73 6.90
N HIS A 61 4.19 -5.68 5.66
CA HIS A 61 3.81 -6.87 4.90
C HIS A 61 4.96 -7.83 4.62
N ALA A 62 6.18 -7.32 4.45
CA ALA A 62 7.36 -8.16 4.26
C ALA A 62 7.61 -9.06 5.48
N GLN A 63 7.39 -8.56 6.70
CA GLN A 63 7.55 -9.36 7.92
C GLN A 63 6.45 -10.42 8.05
N ALA A 64 5.19 -10.11 7.68
CA ALA A 64 4.14 -11.12 7.64
C ALA A 64 4.47 -12.28 6.68
N VAL A 65 5.03 -11.96 5.51
CA VAL A 65 5.50 -12.96 4.52
C VAL A 65 6.63 -13.82 5.10
N GLU A 66 7.57 -13.21 5.82
CA GLU A 66 8.67 -13.91 6.49
C GLU A 66 8.15 -14.88 7.56
N MET A 67 7.35 -14.39 8.52
CA MET A 67 6.76 -15.23 9.59
C MET A 67 5.92 -16.37 9.03
N SER A 68 5.11 -16.08 8.00
CA SER A 68 4.27 -17.09 7.35
C SER A 68 5.09 -18.15 6.61
N THR A 69 6.24 -17.78 6.06
CA THR A 69 7.18 -18.76 5.47
C THR A 69 7.78 -19.65 6.55
N MET A 70 8.24 -19.08 7.66
CA MET A 70 8.83 -19.81 8.78
C MET A 70 7.85 -20.87 9.34
N VAL A 71 6.61 -20.47 9.70
CA VAL A 71 5.65 -21.42 10.28
C VAL A 71 5.23 -22.48 9.26
N ARG A 72 5.01 -22.10 7.99
CA ARG A 72 4.64 -23.04 6.93
C ARG A 72 5.70 -24.11 6.76
N ASP A 73 6.98 -23.78 6.91
CA ASP A 73 8.06 -24.75 6.76
C ASP A 73 8.37 -25.49 8.08
N GLY A 74 7.91 -24.96 9.23
CA GLY A 74 8.12 -25.51 10.58
C GLY A 74 6.98 -26.37 11.16
N THR A 75 5.82 -26.47 10.49
CA THR A 75 4.71 -27.35 10.91
C THR A 75 4.16 -28.24 9.79
N GLU A 76 3.59 -29.38 10.20
CA GLU A 76 2.84 -30.33 9.39
C GLU A 76 1.32 -30.11 9.51
N ASP A 77 0.86 -29.20 10.37
CA ASP A 77 -0.57 -28.93 10.56
C ASP A 77 -1.19 -28.27 9.30
N PRO A 78 -2.17 -28.92 8.64
CA PRO A 78 -2.67 -28.44 7.36
C PRO A 78 -3.46 -27.13 7.46
N GLU A 79 -4.09 -26.85 8.61
CA GLU A 79 -4.86 -25.62 8.80
C GLU A 79 -3.91 -24.41 8.89
N VAL A 80 -2.87 -24.50 9.73
CA VAL A 80 -1.87 -23.43 9.87
C VAL A 80 -1.11 -23.22 8.56
N ARG A 81 -0.75 -24.28 7.85
CA ARG A 81 -0.08 -24.17 6.55
C ARG A 81 -0.96 -23.46 5.51
N SER A 82 -2.27 -23.74 5.49
CA SER A 82 -3.19 -23.10 4.57
C SER A 82 -3.35 -21.62 4.89
N LEU A 83 -3.61 -21.29 6.16
CA LEU A 83 -3.74 -19.91 6.61
C LEU A 83 -2.47 -19.11 6.32
N ALA A 84 -1.30 -19.65 6.65
CA ALA A 84 -0.02 -18.99 6.40
C ALA A 84 0.22 -18.75 4.91
N LEU A 85 -0.17 -19.69 4.04
CA LEU A 85 -0.07 -19.50 2.59
C LEU A 85 -1.02 -18.39 2.10
N ASP A 86 -2.25 -18.34 2.60
CA ASP A 86 -3.25 -17.34 2.20
C ASP A 86 -2.81 -15.92 2.61
N ILE A 87 -2.32 -15.76 3.84
CA ILE A 87 -1.76 -14.49 4.34
C ILE A 87 -0.54 -14.08 3.51
N LEU A 88 0.42 -15.00 3.31
CA LEU A 88 1.63 -14.75 2.53
C LEU A 88 1.32 -14.25 1.12
N LEU A 89 0.44 -14.95 0.40
CA LEU A 89 0.10 -14.59 -0.98
C LEU A 89 -0.62 -13.25 -1.05
N THR A 90 -1.57 -13.01 -0.13
CA THR A 90 -2.32 -11.75 -0.08
C THR A 90 -1.40 -10.57 0.23
N GLN A 91 -0.58 -10.67 1.29
CA GLN A 91 0.28 -9.57 1.69
C GLN A 91 1.42 -9.33 0.70
N GLN A 92 1.97 -10.37 0.06
CA GLN A 92 2.94 -10.20 -1.03
C GLN A 92 2.34 -9.45 -2.24
N GLN A 93 1.09 -9.76 -2.61
CA GLN A 93 0.40 -9.05 -3.69
C GLN A 93 0.21 -7.57 -3.36
N GLN A 94 -0.23 -7.26 -2.14
CA GLN A 94 -0.48 -5.89 -1.69
C GLN A 94 0.84 -5.10 -1.59
N ALA A 95 1.92 -5.72 -1.10
CA ALA A 95 3.26 -5.14 -1.11
C ALA A 95 3.72 -4.79 -2.54
N GLY A 96 3.50 -5.68 -3.50
CA GLY A 96 3.81 -5.43 -4.92
C GLY A 96 3.01 -4.27 -5.53
N GLN A 97 1.75 -4.09 -5.10
CA GLN A 97 0.94 -2.95 -5.53
C GLN A 97 1.53 -1.61 -5.04
N MET A 98 1.89 -1.55 -3.76
CA MET A 98 2.50 -0.37 -3.15
C MET A 98 3.88 -0.06 -3.73
N TYR A 99 4.68 -1.09 -4.01
CA TYR A 99 5.94 -0.97 -4.75
C TYR A 99 5.70 -0.30 -6.11
N GLY A 100 4.73 -0.81 -6.87
CA GLY A 100 4.39 -0.31 -8.20
C GLY A 100 3.90 1.13 -8.21
N TRP A 101 3.20 1.57 -7.16
CA TRP A 101 2.82 2.97 -7.00
C TRP A 101 4.01 3.88 -6.80
N LEU A 102 4.96 3.53 -5.91
CA LEU A 102 6.16 4.33 -5.71
C LEU A 102 6.97 4.47 -7.01
N GLU A 103 7.11 3.39 -7.79
CA GLU A 103 7.72 3.46 -9.13
C GLU A 103 6.94 4.38 -10.08
N GLN A 104 5.61 4.24 -10.12
CA GLN A 104 4.75 5.06 -10.99
C GLN A 104 4.78 6.54 -10.62
N TRP A 105 4.94 6.85 -9.34
CA TRP A 105 5.05 8.21 -8.82
C TRP A 105 6.45 8.79 -8.93
N ASP A 106 7.44 8.00 -9.40
CA ASP A 106 8.86 8.37 -9.48
C ASP A 106 9.43 8.71 -8.07
N LEU A 107 9.04 7.91 -7.08
CA LEU A 107 9.45 8.05 -5.69
C LEU A 107 10.36 6.87 -5.26
N PRO A 108 11.39 7.12 -4.43
CA PRO A 108 12.22 6.04 -3.92
C PRO A 108 11.43 5.06 -3.03
N GLN A 109 11.78 3.77 -3.11
CA GLN A 109 11.20 2.70 -2.28
C GLN A 109 11.53 2.85 -0.78
N ALA A 110 12.66 3.48 -0.46
CA ALA A 110 13.06 3.80 0.91
C ALA A 110 12.91 5.30 1.17
N SER A 111 12.77 5.67 2.44
CA SER A 111 12.75 7.07 2.88
C SER A 111 13.82 7.30 3.96
N LEU A 112 14.29 8.54 4.08
CA LEU A 112 15.11 9.00 5.22
C LEU A 112 14.24 9.45 6.40
N ALA A 113 12.93 9.63 6.18
CA ALA A 113 11.96 9.89 7.23
C ALA A 113 11.91 8.70 8.20
N ALA A 114 11.60 8.98 9.47
CA ALA A 114 11.31 7.92 10.41
C ALA A 114 10.03 7.19 9.97
N PRO A 115 9.94 5.85 10.18
CA PRO A 115 8.69 5.13 9.96
C PRO A 115 7.55 5.75 10.75
N MET A 116 6.35 5.69 10.19
CA MET A 116 5.11 6.23 10.73
C MET A 116 5.06 7.76 10.84
N GLN A 117 6.08 8.50 10.38
CA GLN A 117 6.07 9.97 10.42
C GLN A 117 4.86 10.55 9.69
N TRP A 118 4.41 9.92 8.61
CA TRP A 118 3.25 10.33 7.82
C TRP A 118 1.92 10.31 8.60
N MET A 119 1.83 9.57 9.72
CA MET A 119 0.64 9.55 10.59
C MET A 119 0.62 10.71 11.61
N SER A 120 1.77 11.36 11.84
CA SER A 120 1.94 12.34 12.94
C SER A 120 1.82 13.81 12.49
N GLU A 121 1.58 14.07 11.20
CA GLU A 121 1.56 15.43 10.67
C GLU A 121 0.30 16.22 11.10
N PRO A 122 0.40 17.55 11.35
CA PRO A 122 -0.69 18.35 11.91
C PRO A 122 -1.90 18.38 10.97
N GLY A 123 -3.01 17.75 11.41
CA GLY A 123 -4.21 17.55 10.61
C GLY A 123 -4.78 16.13 10.73
N SER A 124 -4.00 15.17 11.25
CA SER A 124 -4.50 13.87 11.67
C SER A 124 -5.44 14.03 12.88
N GLY A 125 -6.72 13.65 12.70
CA GLY A 125 -7.75 13.71 13.73
C GLY A 125 -7.54 12.76 14.92
N MET A 126 -6.39 12.08 14.99
CA MET A 126 -5.97 11.29 16.16
C MET A 126 -5.41 12.23 17.24
N GLY A 127 -6.29 13.01 17.85
CA GLY A 127 -6.02 13.62 19.14
C GLY A 127 -5.85 12.52 20.19
N SER A 128 -4.66 12.48 20.81
CA SER A 128 -4.39 11.96 22.15
C SER A 128 -5.32 10.82 22.62
N MET A 129 -4.96 9.58 22.30
CA MET A 129 -5.51 8.45 23.07
C MET A 129 -4.86 8.45 24.46
N GLY A 130 -5.64 8.98 25.39
CA GLY A 130 -5.71 8.71 26.83
C GLY A 130 -4.53 8.05 27.53
N ASP A 131 -4.02 8.76 28.53
CA ASP A 131 -3.37 8.20 29.71
C ASP A 131 -4.16 7.01 30.28
N GLY A 132 -3.52 5.85 30.42
CA GLY A 132 -3.99 4.79 31.34
C GLY A 132 -4.11 3.39 30.76
N ALA A 133 -2.98 2.76 30.41
CA ALA A 133 -2.78 1.35 30.62
C ALA A 133 -1.32 1.13 31.03
N ASP A 134 -1.14 0.38 32.12
CA ASP A 134 0.10 0.13 32.84
C ASP A 134 1.14 -0.53 31.91
N ALA A 135 1.97 0.29 31.27
CA ALA A 135 3.15 -0.17 30.55
C ALA A 135 4.26 -0.43 31.58
N THR A 136 4.22 -1.59 32.24
CA THR A 136 5.43 -2.16 32.87
C THR A 136 6.38 -2.74 31.80
N GLY A 137 6.49 -2.09 30.64
CA GLY A 137 7.51 -2.37 29.64
C GLY A 137 8.78 -1.64 30.02
N GLY A 138 9.83 -2.40 30.36
CA GLY A 138 11.14 -1.85 30.71
C GLY A 138 11.75 -0.97 29.59
N PRO A 139 12.85 -0.26 29.88
CA PRO A 139 13.46 0.64 28.92
C PRO A 139 14.08 -0.15 27.76
N GLY A 140 13.40 -0.22 26.60
CA GLY A 140 13.97 -0.82 25.39
C GLY A 140 13.05 -1.22 24.23
N SER A 141 11.81 -0.75 24.07
CA SER A 141 11.00 -1.18 22.91
C SER A 141 11.24 -0.32 21.67
N ASP A 142 12.15 -0.81 20.83
CA ASP A 142 12.40 -0.44 19.42
C ASP A 142 11.18 -0.76 18.50
N GLU A 143 9.94 -0.48 18.92
CA GLU A 143 8.77 -0.74 18.08
C GLU A 143 8.60 0.39 17.06
N VAL A 144 9.21 0.18 15.90
CA VAL A 144 9.27 1.11 14.76
C VAL A 144 7.93 1.24 14.03
N MET A 145 7.09 0.20 14.06
CA MET A 145 5.74 0.18 13.47
C MET A 145 4.78 -0.66 14.35
N PRO A 146 3.48 -0.32 14.44
CA PRO A 146 2.52 -1.07 15.26
C PRO A 146 2.45 -2.56 14.91
N GLY A 147 2.52 -3.42 15.92
CA GLY A 147 2.33 -4.88 15.76
C GLY A 147 3.50 -5.63 15.12
N ILE A 148 4.61 -4.95 14.80
CA ILE A 148 5.79 -5.59 14.23
C ILE A 148 6.40 -6.56 15.26
N ALA A 149 6.73 -7.77 14.85
CA ALA A 149 7.45 -8.73 15.68
C ALA A 149 8.89 -8.25 15.90
N SER A 150 9.42 -8.44 17.10
CA SER A 150 10.82 -8.13 17.40
C SER A 150 11.78 -9.15 16.77
N ASP A 151 13.05 -8.79 16.62
CA ASP A 151 14.10 -9.73 16.18
C ASP A 151 14.19 -10.97 17.10
N GLU A 152 13.95 -10.79 18.40
CA GLU A 152 13.91 -11.90 19.36
C GLU A 152 12.72 -12.82 19.07
N ASP A 153 11.54 -12.28 18.78
CA ASP A 153 10.36 -13.07 18.43
C ASP A 153 10.53 -13.81 17.11
N LEU A 154 11.12 -13.18 16.10
CA LEU A 154 11.46 -13.83 14.83
C LEU A 154 12.47 -14.97 15.05
N GLY A 155 13.49 -14.76 15.90
CA GLY A 155 14.43 -15.80 16.29
C GLY A 155 13.74 -16.97 16.98
N ARG A 156 12.85 -16.70 17.92
CA ARG A 156 12.05 -17.72 18.62
C ARG A 156 11.14 -18.49 17.66
N LEU A 157 10.50 -17.81 16.70
CA LEU A 157 9.66 -18.45 15.69
C LEU A 157 10.47 -19.36 14.76
N ALA A 158 11.65 -18.91 14.34
CA ALA A 158 12.54 -19.69 13.47
C ALA A 158 13.08 -20.97 14.15
N GLU A 159 13.22 -20.97 15.47
CA GLU A 159 13.69 -22.13 16.25
C GLU A 159 12.56 -23.06 16.71
N ALA A 160 11.33 -22.55 16.78
CA ALA A 160 10.18 -23.33 17.23
C ALA A 160 9.75 -24.38 16.18
N GLY A 161 9.10 -25.44 16.65
CA GLY A 161 8.54 -26.48 15.76
C GLY A 161 7.22 -27.04 16.28
N GLY A 162 6.40 -27.54 15.35
CA GLY A 162 5.08 -28.10 15.68
C GLY A 162 4.19 -27.11 16.42
N LEU A 163 3.50 -27.57 17.47
CA LEU A 163 2.51 -26.78 18.21
C LEU A 163 3.07 -25.47 18.79
N ASP A 164 4.33 -25.46 19.23
CA ASP A 164 4.94 -24.25 19.80
C ASP A 164 5.14 -23.17 18.72
N ALA A 165 5.54 -23.57 17.51
CA ALA A 165 5.65 -22.67 16.37
C ALA A 165 4.27 -22.15 15.94
N GLU A 166 3.26 -23.02 15.92
CA GLU A 166 1.89 -22.65 15.56
C GLU A 166 1.32 -21.59 16.51
N VAL A 167 1.40 -21.83 17.83
CA VAL A 167 0.89 -20.88 18.83
C VAL A 167 1.66 -19.56 18.78
N LEU A 168 2.99 -19.60 18.66
CA LEU A 168 3.79 -18.39 18.58
C LEU A 168 3.46 -17.59 17.30
N TYR A 169 3.39 -18.24 16.14
CA TYR A 169 2.99 -17.61 14.89
C TYR A 169 1.62 -16.95 15.00
N LEU A 170 0.61 -17.65 15.51
CA LEU A 170 -0.74 -17.12 15.61
C LEU A 170 -0.78 -15.88 16.52
N ARG A 171 -0.09 -15.89 17.67
CA ARG A 171 0.01 -14.73 18.57
C ARG A 171 0.68 -13.54 17.89
N LEU A 172 1.81 -13.76 17.22
CA LEU A 172 2.53 -12.69 16.52
C LEU A 172 1.69 -12.13 15.36
N MET A 173 1.03 -12.99 14.60
CA MET A 173 0.20 -12.57 13.47
C MET A 173 -1.07 -11.84 13.91
N VAL A 174 -1.66 -12.16 15.07
CA VAL A 174 -2.74 -11.36 15.65
C VAL A 174 -2.27 -9.93 15.93
N ALA A 175 -1.16 -9.75 16.68
CA ALA A 175 -0.63 -8.43 16.97
C ALA A 175 -0.24 -7.66 15.69
N HIS A 176 0.37 -8.37 14.74
CA HIS A 176 0.74 -7.82 13.44
C HIS A 176 -0.48 -7.30 12.68
N HIS A 177 -1.54 -8.09 12.56
CA HIS A 177 -2.77 -7.70 11.88
C HIS A 177 -3.49 -6.53 12.56
N GLU A 178 -3.52 -6.49 13.89
CA GLU A 178 -4.06 -5.34 14.64
C GLU A 178 -3.32 -4.04 14.28
N GLY A 179 -1.98 -4.10 14.25
CA GLY A 179 -1.14 -2.99 13.82
C GLY A 179 -1.39 -2.59 12.36
N GLY A 180 -1.47 -3.56 11.46
CA GLY A 180 -1.75 -3.33 10.05
C GLY A 180 -3.14 -2.68 9.80
N VAL A 181 -4.16 -3.11 10.56
CA VAL A 181 -5.49 -2.47 10.52
C VAL A 181 -5.42 -1.03 11.00
N ALA A 182 -4.71 -0.75 12.10
CA ALA A 182 -4.56 0.61 12.62
C ALA A 182 -3.88 1.55 11.62
N MET A 183 -2.79 1.10 10.97
CA MET A 183 -2.11 1.84 9.92
C MET A 183 -3.03 2.09 8.71
N ALA A 184 -3.76 1.07 8.25
CA ALA A 184 -4.66 1.22 7.12
C ALA A 184 -5.85 2.16 7.41
N GLN A 185 -6.37 2.16 8.64
CA GLN A 185 -7.38 3.14 9.06
C GLN A 185 -6.84 4.57 9.04
N ALA A 186 -5.63 4.79 9.56
CA ALA A 186 -5.00 6.11 9.49
C ALA A 186 -4.79 6.58 8.04
N ALA A 187 -4.44 5.67 7.12
CA ALA A 187 -4.35 6.00 5.70
C ALA A 187 -5.71 6.46 5.13
N LEU A 188 -6.83 5.83 5.52
CA LEU A 188 -8.17 6.25 5.08
C LEU A 188 -8.55 7.67 5.53
N ASP A 189 -7.92 8.20 6.57
CA ASP A 189 -8.15 9.58 7.03
C ASP A 189 -7.23 10.60 6.35
N LEU A 190 -6.04 10.16 5.91
CA LEU A 190 -4.96 11.05 5.47
C LEU A 190 -4.77 11.11 3.96
N VAL A 191 -5.07 10.03 3.23
CA VAL A 191 -4.78 9.94 1.80
C VAL A 191 -5.93 10.46 0.93
N GLY A 192 -5.58 11.23 -0.10
CA GLY A 192 -6.51 11.74 -1.10
C GLY A 192 -6.61 10.83 -2.33
N ASP A 193 -5.55 10.09 -2.63
CA ASP A 193 -5.49 9.18 -3.78
C ASP A 193 -6.50 8.02 -3.64
N GLN A 194 -7.40 7.88 -4.62
CA GLN A 194 -8.49 6.91 -4.58
C GLN A 194 -8.01 5.45 -4.67
N ASP A 195 -6.87 5.20 -5.30
CA ASP A 195 -6.34 3.85 -5.44
C ASP A 195 -5.72 3.40 -4.12
N VAL A 196 -5.01 4.32 -3.45
CA VAL A 196 -4.48 4.11 -2.10
C VAL A 196 -5.61 3.87 -1.10
N ARG A 197 -6.66 4.70 -1.11
CA ARG A 197 -7.85 4.51 -0.25
C ARG A 197 -8.51 3.15 -0.46
N ARG A 198 -8.65 2.70 -1.71
CA ARG A 198 -9.26 1.39 -2.03
C ARG A 198 -8.44 0.23 -1.47
N LEU A 199 -7.12 0.28 -1.59
CA LEU A 199 -6.27 -0.74 -0.98
C LEU A 199 -6.34 -0.69 0.55
N ALA A 200 -6.24 0.48 1.17
CA ALA A 200 -6.34 0.62 2.62
C ALA A 200 -7.67 0.04 3.15
N GLN A 201 -8.79 0.30 2.47
CA GLN A 201 -10.07 -0.31 2.82
C GLN A 201 -10.08 -1.85 2.65
N ALA A 202 -9.44 -2.36 1.58
CA ALA A 202 -9.30 -3.79 1.36
C ALA A 202 -8.46 -4.45 2.46
N ILE A 203 -7.36 -3.82 2.87
CA ILE A 203 -6.48 -4.25 3.97
C ILE A 203 -7.26 -4.31 5.28
N VAL A 204 -8.01 -3.25 5.64
CA VAL A 204 -8.86 -3.25 6.84
C VAL A 204 -9.84 -4.42 6.80
N SER A 205 -10.51 -4.63 5.65
CA SER A 205 -11.49 -5.70 5.51
C SER A 205 -10.87 -7.10 5.60
N SER A 206 -9.76 -7.36 4.91
CA SER A 206 -9.15 -8.68 4.88
C SER A 206 -8.49 -9.01 6.22
N GLN A 207 -7.71 -8.10 6.79
CA GLN A 207 -7.03 -8.35 8.07
C GLN A 207 -8.02 -8.49 9.23
N THR A 208 -9.15 -7.76 9.23
CA THR A 208 -10.19 -7.96 10.25
C THR A 208 -10.84 -9.35 10.16
N ALA A 209 -11.07 -9.87 8.95
CA ALA A 209 -11.59 -11.21 8.76
C ALA A 209 -10.57 -12.29 9.15
N GLU A 210 -9.29 -12.08 8.81
CA GLU A 210 -8.19 -12.96 9.20
C GLU A 210 -7.97 -12.97 10.71
N LEU A 211 -8.14 -11.84 11.41
CA LEU A 211 -8.08 -11.78 12.88
C LEU A 211 -9.09 -12.71 13.55
N ALA A 212 -10.30 -12.86 13.01
CA ALA A 212 -11.27 -13.80 13.56
C ALA A 212 -10.76 -15.25 13.43
N VAL A 213 -10.22 -15.62 12.27
CA VAL A 213 -9.67 -16.96 12.03
C VAL A 213 -8.43 -17.22 12.90
N LEU A 214 -7.54 -16.25 13.00
CA LEU A 214 -6.32 -16.32 13.81
C LEU A 214 -6.64 -16.57 15.29
N ASN A 215 -7.57 -15.80 15.85
CA ASN A 215 -7.98 -15.96 17.24
C ASN A 215 -8.68 -17.30 17.49
N ASP A 216 -9.60 -17.72 16.61
CA ASP A 216 -10.27 -19.02 16.73
C ASP A 216 -9.25 -20.18 16.71
N MET A 217 -8.25 -20.11 15.83
CA MET A 217 -7.20 -21.13 15.73
C MET A 217 -6.25 -21.12 16.93
N LEU A 218 -5.96 -19.95 17.48
CA LEU A 218 -5.13 -19.76 18.67
C LEU A 218 -5.81 -20.35 19.90
N ASP A 219 -7.06 -19.96 20.16
CA ASP A 219 -7.86 -20.44 21.29
C ASP A 219 -7.99 -21.97 21.28
N ALA A 220 -8.25 -22.57 20.11
CA ALA A 220 -8.36 -24.01 19.96
C ALA A 220 -7.06 -24.75 20.34
N ARG A 221 -5.90 -24.19 19.97
CA ARG A 221 -4.59 -24.79 20.25
C ARG A 221 -4.16 -24.62 21.70
N GLU A 222 -4.47 -23.47 22.31
CA GLU A 222 -4.21 -23.23 23.73
C GLU A 222 -5.11 -24.09 24.64
N ALA A 223 -6.38 -24.27 24.28
CA ALA A 223 -7.26 -25.20 24.99
C ALA A 223 -6.78 -26.66 24.88
N GLY A 224 -6.29 -27.05 23.70
CA GLY A 224 -5.74 -28.38 23.44
C GLY A 224 -4.38 -28.67 24.08
N SER A 225 -3.61 -27.64 24.46
CA SER A 225 -2.37 -27.79 25.22
C SER A 225 -2.64 -27.88 26.74
N ALA A 226 -3.61 -27.12 27.26
CA ALA A 226 -3.99 -27.15 28.68
C ALA A 226 -4.66 -28.48 29.14
N GLY A 227 -5.18 -29.26 28.20
CA GLY A 227 -5.80 -30.57 28.46
C GLY A 227 -4.85 -31.78 28.41
N ARG A 228 -3.56 -31.58 28.10
CA ARG A 228 -2.52 -32.62 28.05
C ARG A 228 -1.65 -32.61 29.31
#